data_AF-A0A7L8G9N8-F1
#
_entry.id   AF-A0A7L8G9N8-F1
#
_cell.length_a   1.000
_cell.length_b   1.000
_cell.length_c   1.000
_cell.angle_alpha   90.00
_cell.angle_beta   90.00
_cell.angle_gamma   90.00
#
_symmetry.space_group_name_H-M   'P 1'
#
loop_
_entity.id
_entity.type
_entity.pdbx_description
1 polymer ?
#
loop_
_entity_poly.entity_id
_entity_poly.type
_entity_poly.pdbx_seq_one_letter_code
_entity_poly.pdbx_strand_id
1 'polypeptide(L)' 'VPDYLCGKISFDLMREPVITPSGITYDRKDIEEHLQ' A
#
# COMPACT_ATOMS: atom_id res chain seq x y z
N VAL A 1 -2.71 13.12 -8.58
CA VAL A 1 -1.54 12.43 -8.00
C VAL A 1 -1.28 11.22 -8.87
N PRO A 2 -0.03 10.91 -9.27
CA PRO A 2 0.23 9.70 -10.04
C PRO A 2 -0.21 8.43 -9.30
N ASP A 3 -0.95 7.55 -9.98
CA ASP A 3 -1.57 6.37 -9.36
C ASP A 3 -0.56 5.40 -8.74
N TYR A 4 0.68 5.37 -9.22
CA TYR A 4 1.74 4.53 -8.66
C TYR A 4 2.24 5.00 -7.28
N LEU A 5 1.86 6.21 -6.86
CA LEU A 5 2.10 6.71 -5.50
C LEU A 5 0.95 6.40 -4.55
N CYS A 6 -0.18 5.89 -5.05
CA CYS A 6 -1.34 5.57 -4.24
C CYS A 6 -1.35 4.09 -3.83
N GLY A 7 -1.84 3.82 -2.62
CA GLY A 7 -1.98 2.47 -2.09
C GLY A 7 -3.05 1.68 -2.85
N LYS A 8 -2.87 0.36 -2.93
CA LYS A 8 -3.82 -0.55 -3.59
C LYS A 8 -5.09 -0.86 -2.78
N ILE A 9 -5.16 -0.39 -1.52
CA ILE A 9 -6.26 -0.66 -0.58
C ILE A 9 -7.03 0.63 -0.29
N SER A 10 -6.37 1.67 0.25
CA SER A 10 -7.01 2.96 0.54
C SER A 10 -7.27 3.83 -0.69
N PHE A 11 -6.56 3.61 -1.80
CA PHE A 11 -6.52 4.50 -2.97
C PHE A 11 -6.00 5.91 -2.68
N ASP A 12 -5.46 6.13 -1.48
CA ASP A 12 -4.82 7.37 -1.04
C ASP A 12 -3.30 7.33 -1.23
N LEU A 13 -2.66 8.49 -1.11
CA LEU A 13 -1.20 8.60 -1.14
C LEU A 13 -0.56 7.75 -0.02
N MET A 14 0.33 6.83 -0.39
CA MET A 14 1.05 6.00 0.59
C MET A 14 1.95 6.87 1.49
N ARG A 15 1.85 6.66 2.80
CA ARG A 15 2.72 7.29 3.81
C ARG A 15 3.87 6.39 4.19
N GLU A 16 3.61 5.09 4.32
CA GLU A 16 4.60 4.08 4.70
C GLU A 16 4.62 2.94 3.68
N PRO A 17 5.23 3.14 2.49
CA PRO A 17 5.24 2.12 1.45
C PRO A 17 6.06 0.89 1.86
N VAL A 18 5.43 -0.28 1.80
CA VAL A 18 6.05 -1.60 2.04
C VAL A 18 5.83 -2.52 0.84
N ILE A 19 6.81 -3.37 0.52
CA ILE A 19 6.77 -4.29 -0.63
C ILE A 19 6.59 -5.73 -0.16
N THR A 20 5.66 -6.45 -0.77
CA THR A 20 5.50 -7.91 -0.56
C THR A 20 6.53 -8.70 -1.39
N PRO A 21 6.78 -9.98 -1.07
CA PRO A 21 7.64 -10.85 -1.90
C PRO A 21 7.16 -11.01 -3.35
N SER A 22 5.87 -10.78 -3.64
CA SER A 22 5.31 -10.77 -4.99
C SER A 22 5.56 -9.47 -5.76
N GLY A 23 6.21 -8.47 -5.15
CA GLY A 23 6.56 -7.21 -5.77
C GLY A 23 5.45 -6.16 -5.75
N ILE A 24 4.43 -6.31 -4.89
CA ILE A 24 3.33 -5.35 -4.78
C ILE A 24 3.60 -4.40 -3.62
N THR A 25 3.47 -3.09 -3.87
CA THR A 25 3.64 -2.06 -2.85
C THR A 25 2.28 -1.67 -2.25
N TYR A 26 2.23 -1.58 -0.92
CA TYR A 26 1.07 -1.14 -0.15
C TYR A 26 1.48 -0.07 0.86
N ASP A 27 0.53 0.67 1.40
CA ASP A 27 0.75 1.36 2.67
C ASP A 27 0.77 0.32 3.81
N ARG A 28 1.73 0.44 4.73
CA ARG A 28 1.91 -0.48 5.87
C ARG A 28 0.61 -0.70 6.64
N LYS A 29 -0.07 0.39 7.00
CA LYS A 29 -1.26 0.31 7.85
C LYS A 29 -2.35 -0.50 7.15
N ASP A 30 -2.56 -0.19 5.87
CA ASP A 30 -3.61 -0.81 5.07
C ASP A 30 -3.38 -2.32 4.88
N ILE A 31 -2.14 -2.75 4.60
CA ILE A 31 -1.84 -4.18 4.41
C ILE A 31 -1.86 -4.96 5.72
N GLU A 32 -1.44 -4.36 6.84
CA GLU A 32 -1.51 -5.00 8.16
C GLU A 32 -2.98 -5.19 8.59
N GLU A 33 -3.84 -4.19 8.39
CA GLU A 33 -5.28 -4.27 8.69
C GLU A 33 -6.01 -5.29 7.81
N HIS A 34 -5.66 -5.40 6.52
CA HIS A 34 -6.26 -6.38 5.61
C HIS A 34 -5.90 -7.85 5.94
N LEU A 35 -4.78 -8.09 6.63
CA LEU A 35 -4.29 -9.42 6.99
C LEU A 35 -4.78 -9.92 8.36
N GLN A 36 -5.41 -9.06 9.17
CA GLN A 36 -6.09 -9.45 10.42
C GLN A 36 -7.46 -10.10 10.13
#